data_AF-A0A428SSA7-F1
#
_entry.id   AF-A0A428SSA7-F1
#
_cell.length_a   1.000
_cell.length_b   1.000
_cell.length_c   1.000
_cell.angle_alpha   90.00
_cell.angle_beta   90.00
_cell.angle_gamma   90.00
#
_symmetry.space_group_name_H-M   'P 1'
#
loop_
_entity.id
_entity.type
_entity.pdbx_description
1 polymer ?
#
loop_
_entity_poly.entity_id
_entity_poly.type
_entity_poly.pdbx_seq_one_letter_code
_entity_poly.pdbx_strand_id
1 'polypeptide(L)'
;MVRLSISGVLSALLALTTAKSLPPSKENFHLRPFHIDLSRNVPRMIELARDYRLPDKPEYPGVGSSMGIDLDVLKSLRKQWLSDFDWKTEQANLNKLHHYTTTIEGLSIHFVHHKSNQPNAIPLLLNHGWPGSFLEFIPIIEPLLKKSKTSTGKPISFDIIIPSLPGYAFSSPPPEGWTVEDTARVFNTLMTDVLGYKKFAVHGTDLGAPIAYHLYDAFNATTRAAHFVFMPFYPLTPDEIVARNITLSLGEEFTEQNFVRWATTEAGYFQEHSYQPNTIGLALYNNPVGQLAWIGEKFIN
;
A
#
# COMPACT_ATOMS: atom_id res chain seq x y z
N MET A 1 -21.59 22.73 -24.99
CA MET A 1 -20.34 22.05 -24.60
C MET A 1 -19.75 22.87 -23.46
N VAL A 2 -20.15 22.56 -22.23
CA VAL A 2 -19.81 23.34 -21.04
C VAL A 2 -18.47 22.83 -20.52
N ARG A 3 -17.42 23.66 -20.56
CA ARG A 3 -16.17 23.41 -19.85
C ARG A 3 -16.46 23.53 -18.35
N LEU A 4 -16.59 22.40 -17.67
CA LEU A 4 -16.49 22.36 -16.21
C LEU A 4 -15.04 22.70 -15.84
N SER A 5 -14.82 23.82 -15.15
CA SER A 5 -13.50 24.19 -14.67
C SER A 5 -13.10 23.22 -13.55
N ILE A 6 -11.89 22.65 -13.66
CA ILE A 6 -11.28 21.69 -12.72
C ILE A 6 -10.97 22.33 -11.36
N SER A 7 -11.18 23.64 -11.22
CA SER A 7 -10.88 24.46 -10.05
C SER A 7 -11.71 24.13 -8.79
N GLY A 8 -12.71 23.25 -8.86
CA GLY A 8 -13.60 22.95 -7.72
C GLY A 8 -13.31 21.67 -6.93
N VAL A 9 -12.45 20.75 -7.41
CA VAL A 9 -12.29 19.41 -6.80
C VAL A 9 -10.97 19.23 -6.03
N LEU A 10 -10.01 20.15 -6.17
CA LEU A 10 -8.69 20.07 -5.53
C LEU A 10 -8.47 21.14 -4.45
N SER A 11 -9.41 21.27 -3.52
CA SER A 11 -9.19 22.09 -2.32
C SER A 11 -9.78 21.40 -1.10
N ALA A 12 -9.05 20.40 -0.63
CA ALA A 12 -9.22 19.87 0.71
C ALA A 12 -7.85 19.67 1.36
N LEU A 13 -7.62 20.56 2.33
CA LEU A 13 -6.61 20.61 3.37
C LEU A 13 -5.71 19.37 3.57
N LEU A 14 -4.40 19.59 3.44
CA LEU A 14 -3.46 19.09 4.46
C LEU A 14 -3.82 19.77 5.79
N ALA A 15 -4.61 19.09 6.61
CA ALA A 15 -4.73 19.46 8.02
C ALA A 15 -3.49 18.90 8.74
N LEU A 16 -2.48 19.74 8.91
CA LEU A 16 -1.38 19.53 9.85
C LEU A 16 -1.94 19.55 11.28
N THR A 17 -2.48 18.43 11.74
CA THR A 17 -2.70 18.21 13.16
C THR A 17 -1.41 17.73 13.77
N THR A 18 -0.81 18.54 14.63
CA THR A 18 0.35 18.15 15.43
C THR A 18 -0.09 17.10 16.45
N ALA A 19 0.11 15.82 16.14
CA ALA A 19 0.03 14.76 17.13
C ALA A 19 1.11 15.00 18.18
N LYS A 20 0.74 14.93 19.46
CA LYS A 20 1.70 14.94 20.56
C LYS A 20 2.62 13.73 20.42
N SER A 21 3.88 13.97 20.10
CA SER A 21 4.91 12.93 20.12
C SER A 21 5.02 12.35 21.52
N LEU A 22 4.87 11.02 21.63
CA LEU A 22 5.23 10.30 22.84
C LEU A 22 6.76 10.43 23.03
N PRO A 23 7.25 10.72 24.24
CA PRO A 23 8.68 10.81 24.48
C PRO A 23 9.33 9.45 24.24
N PRO A 24 10.53 9.39 23.61
CA PRO A 24 11.21 8.12 23.35
C PRO A 24 11.64 7.52 24.69
N SER A 25 10.89 6.51 25.15
CA SER A 25 11.40 5.61 26.18
C SER A 25 12.46 4.72 25.51
N LYS A 26 13.51 4.32 26.24
CA LYS A 26 14.45 3.29 25.76
C LYS A 26 13.69 1.96 25.74
N GLU A 27 12.86 1.76 24.72
CA GLU A 27 12.08 0.54 24.55
C GLU A 27 13.04 -0.60 24.23
N ASN A 28 12.95 -1.68 25.01
CA ASN A 28 13.49 -2.95 24.58
C ASN A 28 12.54 -3.51 23.52
N PHE A 29 12.90 -3.31 22.25
CA PHE A 29 12.10 -3.85 21.15
C PHE A 29 12.16 -5.38 21.15
N HIS A 30 11.02 -6.01 21.41
CA HIS A 30 10.91 -7.47 21.43
C HIS A 30 10.51 -7.98 20.05
N LEU A 31 11.49 -8.47 19.28
CA LEU A 31 11.26 -9.17 18.03
C LEU A 31 10.63 -10.55 18.29
N ARG A 32 9.47 -10.81 17.70
CA ARG A 32 8.72 -12.07 17.87
C ARG A 32 8.47 -12.71 16.52
N PRO A 33 8.88 -13.98 16.29
CA PRO A 33 8.42 -14.74 15.13
C PRO A 33 6.90 -14.74 15.04
N PHE A 34 6.37 -14.60 13.84
CA PHE A 34 4.94 -14.59 13.58
C PHE A 34 4.56 -15.74 12.65
N HIS A 35 3.39 -16.33 12.88
CA HIS A 35 2.85 -17.40 12.05
C HIS A 35 1.41 -17.06 11.70
N ILE A 36 1.09 -17.12 10.41
CA ILE A 36 -0.24 -16.82 9.89
C ILE A 36 -1.16 -18.01 10.16
N ASP A 37 -2.25 -17.76 10.88
CA ASP A 37 -3.33 -18.73 11.08
C ASP A 37 -4.67 -18.12 10.64
N LEU A 38 -5.18 -18.61 9.51
CA LEU A 38 -6.47 -18.19 8.94
C LEU A 38 -7.60 -19.18 9.25
N SER A 39 -7.30 -20.28 9.95
CA SER A 39 -8.21 -21.43 10.13
C SER A 39 -9.53 -21.04 10.80
N ARG A 40 -9.50 -20.05 11.69
CA ARG A 40 -10.69 -19.53 12.39
C ARG A 40 -11.59 -18.69 11.49
N ASN A 41 -11.04 -17.93 10.55
CA ASN A 41 -11.76 -16.88 9.83
C ASN A 41 -12.22 -17.33 8.43
N VAL A 42 -11.44 -18.16 7.74
CA VAL A 42 -11.73 -18.60 6.37
C VAL A 42 -13.08 -19.32 6.24
N PRO A 43 -13.46 -20.28 7.12
CA PRO A 43 -14.74 -20.97 6.98
C PRO A 43 -15.94 -20.00 6.99
N ARG A 44 -15.92 -19.02 7.92
CA ARG A 44 -16.97 -18.01 8.04
C ARG A 44 -16.99 -17.08 6.82
N MET A 45 -15.82 -16.64 6.36
CA MET A 45 -15.71 -15.81 5.15
C MET A 45 -16.27 -16.52 3.90
N ILE A 46 -15.99 -17.81 3.74
CA ILE A 46 -16.51 -18.62 2.62
C ILE A 46 -18.03 -18.80 2.72
N GLU A 47 -18.58 -18.98 3.92
CA GLU A 47 -20.03 -19.00 4.14
C GLU A 47 -20.68 -17.67 3.71
N LEU A 48 -20.16 -16.54 4.20
CA LEU A 48 -20.65 -15.21 3.83
C LEU A 48 -20.56 -14.96 2.32
N ALA A 49 -19.46 -15.36 1.69
CA ALA A 49 -19.29 -15.25 0.25
C ALA A 49 -20.27 -16.15 -0.52
N ARG A 50 -20.63 -17.33 0.01
CA ARG A 50 -21.62 -18.24 -0.59
C ARG A 50 -23.05 -17.72 -0.46
N ASP A 51 -23.38 -17.07 0.65
CA ASP A 51 -24.74 -16.62 0.93
C ASP A 51 -25.04 -15.22 0.35
N TYR A 52 -24.01 -14.51 -0.10
CA TYR A 52 -24.16 -13.19 -0.72
C TYR A 52 -25.06 -13.24 -1.96
N ARG A 53 -26.11 -12.41 -1.97
CA ARG A 53 -27.06 -12.29 -3.09
C ARG A 53 -26.63 -11.18 -4.02
N LEU A 54 -26.14 -11.56 -5.20
CA LEU A 54 -25.89 -10.63 -6.29
C LEU A 54 -27.20 -10.35 -7.04
N PRO A 55 -27.35 -9.15 -7.63
CA PRO A 55 -28.49 -8.87 -8.50
C PRO A 55 -28.42 -9.74 -9.77
N ASP A 56 -29.57 -10.00 -10.38
CA ASP A 56 -29.65 -10.80 -11.61
C ASP A 56 -29.03 -10.05 -12.81
N LYS A 57 -29.19 -8.72 -12.83
CA LYS A 57 -28.73 -7.80 -13.88
C LYS A 57 -28.01 -6.59 -13.27
N PRO A 58 -27.08 -5.95 -13.99
CA PRO A 58 -26.47 -4.70 -13.53
C PRO A 58 -27.50 -3.57 -13.50
N GLU A 59 -27.36 -2.64 -12.55
CA GLU A 59 -28.19 -1.43 -12.47
C GLU A 59 -27.94 -0.48 -13.65
N TYR A 60 -26.69 -0.44 -14.14
CA TYR A 60 -26.28 0.35 -15.31
C TYR A 60 -25.78 -0.58 -16.43
N PRO A 61 -26.67 -1.13 -17.27
CA PRO A 61 -26.27 -2.03 -18.35
C PRO A 61 -25.50 -1.29 -19.46
N GLY A 62 -24.50 -1.96 -20.04
CA GLY A 62 -23.76 -1.46 -21.22
C GLY A 62 -22.62 -0.49 -20.94
N VAL A 63 -22.32 -0.20 -19.66
CA VAL A 63 -21.21 0.70 -19.28
C VAL A 63 -19.86 -0.02 -19.15
N GLY A 64 -19.84 -1.36 -19.21
CA GLY A 64 -18.64 -2.15 -18.99
C GLY A 64 -17.99 -1.80 -17.65
N SER A 65 -16.66 -1.65 -17.63
CA SER A 65 -15.91 -1.26 -16.43
C SER A 65 -15.87 0.25 -16.15
N SER A 66 -16.46 1.09 -17.01
CA SER A 66 -16.34 2.55 -16.91
C SER A 66 -17.02 3.17 -15.68
N MET A 67 -17.89 2.41 -15.00
CA MET A 67 -18.58 2.83 -13.77
C MET A 67 -18.34 1.87 -12.60
N GLY A 68 -17.19 1.19 -12.58
CA GLY A 68 -16.81 0.24 -11.54
C GLY A 68 -16.74 -1.20 -12.06
N ILE A 69 -16.69 -2.17 -11.14
CA ILE A 69 -16.53 -3.58 -11.51
C ILE A 69 -17.77 -4.10 -12.25
N ASP A 70 -17.54 -4.77 -13.37
CA ASP A 70 -18.60 -5.44 -14.12
C ASP A 70 -19.21 -6.61 -13.30
N LEU A 71 -20.53 -6.76 -13.35
CA LEU A 71 -21.24 -7.76 -12.57
C LEU A 71 -20.84 -9.19 -12.94
N ASP A 72 -20.60 -9.47 -14.22
CA ASP A 72 -20.22 -10.81 -14.67
C ASP A 72 -18.76 -11.11 -14.31
N VAL A 73 -17.89 -10.09 -14.32
CA VAL A 73 -16.53 -10.21 -13.74
C VAL A 73 -16.61 -10.54 -12.25
N LEU A 74 -17.42 -9.83 -11.46
CA LEU A 74 -17.58 -10.11 -10.02
C LEU A 74 -18.15 -11.52 -9.78
N LYS A 75 -19.15 -11.96 -10.56
CA LYS A 75 -19.68 -13.33 -10.51
C LYS A 75 -18.59 -14.36 -10.80
N SER A 76 -17.76 -14.10 -11.81
CA SER A 76 -16.64 -14.99 -12.19
C SER A 76 -15.59 -15.10 -11.09
N LEU A 77 -15.14 -13.97 -10.54
CA LEU A 77 -14.18 -13.94 -9.43
C LEU A 77 -14.72 -14.65 -8.19
N ARG A 78 -15.98 -14.39 -7.82
CA ARG A 78 -16.64 -15.07 -6.70
C ARG A 78 -16.72 -16.58 -6.93
N LYS A 79 -17.02 -17.01 -8.16
CA LYS A 79 -17.07 -18.44 -8.51
C LYS A 79 -15.69 -19.08 -8.29
N GLN A 80 -14.64 -18.52 -8.88
CA GLN A 80 -13.26 -19.01 -8.72
C GLN A 80 -12.84 -19.02 -7.24
N TRP A 81 -13.20 -17.98 -6.48
CA TRP A 81 -12.91 -17.91 -5.06
C TRP A 81 -13.55 -19.06 -4.27
N LEU A 82 -14.80 -19.43 -4.60
CA LEU A 82 -15.53 -20.48 -3.89
C LEU A 82 -15.17 -21.90 -4.34
N SER A 83 -14.73 -22.10 -5.58
CA SER A 83 -14.47 -23.43 -6.15
C SER A 83 -13.00 -23.80 -6.26
N ASP A 84 -12.14 -22.83 -6.57
CA ASP A 84 -10.78 -23.10 -7.07
C ASP A 84 -9.70 -22.55 -6.13
N PHE A 85 -10.01 -21.56 -5.29
CA PHE A 85 -9.03 -20.93 -4.40
C PHE A 85 -8.76 -21.76 -3.14
N ASP A 86 -7.54 -22.28 -3.01
CA ASP A 86 -7.11 -23.07 -1.85
C ASP A 86 -6.43 -22.19 -0.78
N TRP A 87 -7.23 -21.75 0.19
CA TRP A 87 -6.77 -20.98 1.35
C TRP A 87 -5.72 -21.71 2.20
N LYS A 88 -5.74 -23.04 2.27
CA LYS A 88 -4.76 -23.79 3.06
C LYS A 88 -3.40 -23.78 2.37
N THR A 89 -3.40 -23.98 1.05
CA THR A 89 -2.18 -23.88 0.24
C THR A 89 -1.63 -22.46 0.29
N GLU A 90 -2.49 -21.44 0.18
CA GLU A 90 -2.07 -20.04 0.28
C GLU A 90 -1.44 -19.73 1.65
N GLN A 91 -2.11 -20.07 2.75
CA GLN A 91 -1.56 -19.92 4.10
C GLN A 91 -0.21 -20.65 4.27
N ALA A 92 -0.11 -21.88 3.75
CA ALA A 92 1.12 -22.67 3.82
C ALA A 92 2.26 -22.02 3.01
N ASN A 93 1.95 -21.40 1.87
CA ASN A 93 2.93 -20.66 1.07
C ASN A 93 3.40 -19.39 1.77
N LEU A 94 2.48 -18.61 2.34
CA LEU A 94 2.84 -17.40 3.09
C LEU A 94 3.72 -17.74 4.30
N ASN A 95 3.40 -18.79 5.04
CA ASN A 95 4.20 -19.25 6.19
C ASN A 95 5.59 -19.81 5.83
N LYS A 96 5.98 -19.88 4.56
CA LYS A 96 7.37 -20.14 4.15
C LYS A 96 8.25 -18.89 4.29
N LEU A 97 7.66 -17.70 4.38
CA LEU A 97 8.37 -16.45 4.58
C LEU A 97 8.76 -16.28 6.06
N HIS A 98 9.77 -15.44 6.30
CA HIS A 98 10.23 -15.14 7.65
C HIS A 98 9.46 -13.94 8.22
N HIS A 99 8.30 -14.23 8.82
CA HIS A 99 7.45 -13.22 9.43
C HIS A 99 7.86 -12.89 10.86
N TYR A 100 7.77 -11.62 11.22
CA TYR A 100 8.00 -11.12 12.55
C TYR A 100 6.97 -10.07 12.94
N THR A 101 6.82 -9.88 14.24
CA THR A 101 6.12 -8.75 14.84
C THR A 101 7.00 -8.10 15.89
N THR A 102 6.82 -6.80 16.07
CA THR A 102 7.40 -6.02 17.17
C THR A 102 6.41 -4.96 17.61
N THR A 103 6.55 -4.43 18.82
CA THR A 103 5.77 -3.29 19.28
C THR A 103 6.61 -2.03 19.18
N ILE A 104 6.10 -1.01 18.48
CA ILE A 104 6.72 0.32 18.38
C ILE A 104 5.63 1.33 18.70
N GLU A 105 5.83 2.13 19.76
CA GLU A 105 4.85 3.15 20.18
C GLU A 105 3.44 2.60 20.42
N GLY A 106 3.36 1.40 20.97
CA GLY A 106 2.10 0.69 21.23
C GLY A 106 1.47 0.02 20.01
N LEU A 107 1.99 0.23 18.79
CA LEU A 107 1.53 -0.46 17.59
C LEU A 107 2.24 -1.80 17.43
N SER A 108 1.48 -2.87 17.17
CA SER A 108 2.02 -4.13 16.70
C SER A 108 2.33 -4.01 15.21
N ILE A 109 3.61 -4.01 14.86
CA ILE A 109 4.08 -3.91 13.47
C ILE A 109 4.50 -5.28 12.99
N HIS A 110 3.78 -5.79 11.99
CA HIS A 110 4.14 -7.00 11.26
C HIS A 110 5.08 -6.67 10.11
N PHE A 111 6.05 -7.55 9.85
CA PHE A 111 6.92 -7.45 8.69
C PHE A 111 7.53 -8.81 8.29
N VAL A 112 7.91 -8.93 7.03
CA VAL A 112 8.73 -10.02 6.50
C VAL A 112 10.20 -9.57 6.47
N HIS A 113 11.13 -10.42 6.91
CA HIS A 113 12.57 -10.10 6.92
C HIS A 113 13.44 -11.25 6.41
N HIS A 114 14.08 -11.04 5.26
CA HIS A 114 15.06 -11.97 4.69
C HIS A 114 16.44 -11.32 4.61
N LYS A 115 17.46 -12.01 5.12
CA LYS A 115 18.86 -11.56 5.01
C LYS A 115 19.55 -12.24 3.84
N SER A 116 20.34 -11.48 3.09
CA SER A 116 21.23 -12.04 2.09
C SER A 116 22.41 -12.73 2.76
N ASN A 117 22.90 -13.80 2.13
CA ASN A 117 24.15 -14.47 2.55
C ASN A 117 25.41 -13.73 2.07
N GLN A 118 25.26 -12.60 1.37
CA GLN A 118 26.39 -11.81 0.88
C GLN A 118 26.87 -10.78 1.91
N PRO A 119 28.19 -10.56 2.05
CA PRO A 119 28.70 -9.49 2.89
C PRO A 119 28.30 -8.12 2.33
N ASN A 120 27.95 -7.18 3.22
CA ASN A 120 27.58 -5.81 2.87
C ASN A 120 26.30 -5.69 2.02
N ALA A 121 25.35 -6.62 2.17
CA ALA A 121 24.03 -6.46 1.57
C ALA A 121 23.37 -5.15 2.04
N ILE A 122 22.76 -4.42 1.11
CA ILE A 122 22.07 -3.16 1.42
C ILE A 122 20.71 -3.50 2.05
N PRO A 123 20.41 -3.00 3.27
CA PRO A 123 19.06 -3.16 3.82
C PRO A 123 18.08 -2.34 2.99
N LEU A 124 17.04 -3.00 2.48
CA LEU A 124 16.05 -2.42 1.60
C LEU A 124 14.65 -2.59 2.21
N LEU A 125 14.05 -1.47 2.60
CA LEU A 125 12.69 -1.41 3.11
C LEU A 125 11.71 -1.23 1.94
N LEU A 126 10.77 -2.17 1.77
CA LEU A 126 9.79 -2.17 0.67
C LEU A 126 8.40 -1.81 1.21
N ASN A 127 7.94 -0.60 0.89
CA ASN A 127 6.66 -0.06 1.38
C ASN A 127 5.58 -0.23 0.31
N HIS A 128 4.53 -0.99 0.65
CA HIS A 128 3.36 -1.19 -0.20
C HIS A 128 2.38 -0.03 -0.02
N GLY A 129 1.24 -0.06 -0.72
CA GLY A 129 0.12 0.84 -0.44
C GLY A 129 -1.23 0.12 -0.45
N TRP A 130 -2.26 0.81 -0.94
CA TRP A 130 -3.62 0.34 -1.07
C TRP A 130 -3.98 0.16 -2.56
N PRO A 131 -4.79 -0.86 -2.93
CA PRO A 131 -5.40 -1.88 -2.07
C PRO A 131 -4.51 -3.11 -1.82
N GLY A 132 -3.22 -2.99 -2.09
CA GLY A 132 -2.31 -4.11 -1.90
C GLY A 132 -1.79 -4.27 -0.47
N SER A 133 -0.66 -4.96 -0.35
CA SER A 133 -0.10 -5.40 0.92
C SER A 133 1.35 -5.86 0.75
N PHE A 134 1.97 -6.34 1.83
CA PHE A 134 3.30 -6.97 1.78
C PHE A 134 3.42 -8.09 0.71
N LEU A 135 2.28 -8.66 0.28
CA LEU A 135 2.21 -9.70 -0.74
C LEU A 135 2.77 -9.25 -2.10
N GLU A 136 2.65 -7.96 -2.44
CA GLU A 136 3.12 -7.39 -3.72
C GLU A 136 4.62 -7.67 -3.97
N PHE A 137 5.40 -7.75 -2.90
CA PHE A 137 6.85 -7.88 -2.98
C PHE A 137 7.36 -9.31 -2.87
N ILE A 138 6.50 -10.30 -2.59
CA ILE A 138 6.91 -11.71 -2.50
C ILE A 138 7.70 -12.17 -3.74
N PRO A 139 7.25 -11.90 -4.98
CA PRO A 139 7.93 -12.38 -6.18
C PRO A 139 9.36 -11.83 -6.33
N ILE A 140 9.69 -10.70 -5.69
CA ILE A 140 10.99 -10.04 -5.83
C ILE A 140 11.96 -10.30 -4.67
N ILE A 141 11.54 -11.00 -3.61
CA ILE A 141 12.42 -11.35 -2.48
C ILE A 141 13.65 -12.12 -2.96
N GLU A 142 13.44 -13.29 -3.57
CA GLU A 142 14.53 -14.16 -4.03
C GLU A 142 15.45 -13.52 -5.07
N PRO A 143 14.93 -12.82 -6.12
CA PRO A 143 15.77 -12.06 -7.04
C PRO A 143 16.68 -11.02 -6.36
N LEU A 144 16.20 -10.30 -5.34
CA LEU A 144 16.96 -9.23 -4.68
C LEU A 144 17.93 -9.72 -3.60
N LEU A 145 17.68 -10.87 -2.98
CA LEU A 145 18.63 -11.51 -2.06
C LEU A 145 19.90 -12.00 -2.77
N LYS A 146 19.78 -12.36 -4.05
CA LYS A 146 20.89 -12.90 -4.86
C LYS A 146 21.93 -11.83 -5.18
N LYS A 147 23.19 -12.26 -5.21
CA LYS A 147 24.30 -11.43 -5.66
C LYS A 147 24.11 -11.03 -7.12
N SER A 148 24.17 -9.74 -7.39
CA SER A 148 24.18 -9.14 -8.72
C SER A 148 25.34 -8.15 -8.85
N LYS A 149 25.35 -7.34 -9.91
CA LYS A 149 26.32 -6.26 -10.13
C LYS A 149 25.62 -4.97 -10.57
N THR A 150 26.16 -3.83 -10.14
CA THR A 150 25.79 -2.52 -10.70
C THR A 150 26.24 -2.40 -12.17
N SER A 151 25.80 -1.34 -12.87
CA SER A 151 26.29 -1.00 -14.21
C SER A 151 27.82 -0.81 -14.28
N THR A 152 28.44 -0.43 -13.16
CA THR A 152 29.90 -0.29 -12.99
C THR A 152 30.59 -1.59 -12.54
N GLY A 153 29.87 -2.72 -12.45
CA GLY A 153 30.43 -4.02 -12.10
C GLY A 153 30.60 -4.28 -10.60
N LYS A 154 30.21 -3.35 -9.72
CA LYS A 154 30.31 -3.52 -8.26
C LYS A 154 29.31 -4.59 -7.78
N PRO A 155 29.73 -5.59 -7.00
CA PRO A 155 28.81 -6.56 -6.41
C PRO A 155 27.72 -5.87 -5.58
N ILE A 156 26.48 -6.33 -5.73
CA ILE A 156 25.33 -5.81 -5.00
C ILE A 156 24.40 -6.95 -4.57
N SER A 157 23.75 -6.79 -3.44
CA SER A 157 22.73 -7.67 -2.89
C SER A 157 21.95 -6.89 -1.84
N PHE A 158 20.76 -7.37 -1.47
CA PHE A 158 19.90 -6.67 -0.52
C PHE A 158 19.49 -7.58 0.63
N ASP A 159 19.43 -7.03 1.84
CA ASP A 159 18.56 -7.59 2.89
C ASP A 159 17.16 -7.01 2.64
N ILE A 160 16.12 -7.84 2.69
CA ILE A 160 14.75 -7.47 2.32
C ILE A 160 13.88 -7.36 3.56
N ILE A 161 13.31 -6.19 3.77
CA ILE A 161 12.37 -5.89 4.86
C ILE A 161 11.08 -5.40 4.22
N ILE A 162 9.97 -6.08 4.47
CA ILE A 162 8.65 -5.74 3.93
C ILE A 162 7.66 -5.59 5.10
N PRO A 163 7.48 -4.38 5.64
CA PRO A 163 6.48 -4.14 6.67
C PRO A 163 5.07 -4.16 6.09
N SER A 164 4.11 -4.60 6.90
CA SER A 164 2.72 -4.21 6.70
C SER A 164 2.51 -2.82 7.30
N LEU A 165 1.95 -1.90 6.52
CA LEU A 165 1.61 -0.56 7.00
C LEU A 165 0.72 -0.62 8.26
N PRO A 166 0.80 0.33 9.20
CA PRO A 166 -0.16 0.42 10.30
C PRO A 166 -1.60 0.36 9.78
N GLY A 167 -2.41 -0.56 10.31
CA GLY A 167 -3.79 -0.83 9.85
C GLY A 167 -3.92 -1.78 8.66
N TYR A 168 -2.82 -2.31 8.12
CA TYR A 168 -2.83 -3.25 7.00
C TYR A 168 -2.39 -4.65 7.42
N ALA A 169 -3.01 -5.66 6.81
CA ALA A 169 -2.73 -7.08 7.00
C ALA A 169 -2.66 -7.50 8.47
N PHE A 170 -1.45 -7.72 9.00
CA PHE A 170 -1.22 -8.20 10.37
C PHE A 170 -0.65 -7.13 11.32
N SER A 171 -0.49 -5.89 10.85
CA SER A 171 -0.16 -4.74 11.71
C SER A 171 -1.43 -4.19 12.36
N SER A 172 -1.33 -3.75 13.62
CA SER A 172 -2.48 -3.14 14.32
C SER A 172 -2.88 -1.81 13.67
N PRO A 173 -4.17 -1.42 13.77
CA PRO A 173 -4.61 -0.10 13.30
C PRO A 173 -3.93 1.01 14.11
N PRO A 174 -3.57 2.14 13.47
CA PRO A 174 -3.05 3.30 14.17
C PRO A 174 -4.17 4.08 14.90
N PRO A 175 -3.82 5.01 15.81
CA PRO A 175 -4.78 5.94 16.38
C PRO A 175 -5.36 6.91 15.32
N GLU A 176 -6.40 7.65 15.70
CA GLU A 176 -6.95 8.74 14.88
C GLU A 176 -5.90 9.81 14.55
N GLY A 177 -5.95 10.36 13.34
CA GLY A 177 -5.06 11.43 12.89
C GLY A 177 -3.67 10.97 12.43
N TRP A 178 -3.47 9.66 12.25
CA TRP A 178 -2.21 9.08 11.80
C TRP A 178 -1.84 9.50 10.37
N THR A 179 -0.58 9.89 10.16
CA THR A 179 -0.10 10.35 8.85
C THR A 179 0.95 9.41 8.21
N VAL A 180 1.34 9.72 6.97
CA VAL A 180 2.44 9.01 6.29
C VAL A 180 3.79 9.29 6.96
N GLU A 181 3.97 10.46 7.55
CA GLU A 181 5.14 10.85 8.35
C GLU A 181 5.23 10.04 9.64
N ASP A 182 4.11 9.77 10.31
CA ASP A 182 4.08 8.89 11.48
C ASP A 182 4.51 7.47 11.11
N THR A 183 4.04 6.97 9.96
CA THR A 183 4.47 5.67 9.44
C THR A 183 5.96 5.66 9.11
N ALA A 184 6.47 6.71 8.47
CA ALA A 184 7.90 6.87 8.18
C ALA A 184 8.75 6.85 9.46
N ARG A 185 8.29 7.54 10.52
CA ARG A 185 8.96 7.54 11.83
C ARG A 185 9.00 6.15 12.45
N VAL A 186 7.87 5.44 12.50
CA VAL A 186 7.79 4.06 13.02
C VAL A 186 8.70 3.12 12.23
N PHE A 187 8.73 3.26 10.90
CA PHE A 187 9.59 2.43 10.06
C PHE A 187 11.08 2.77 10.16
N ASN A 188 11.43 4.04 10.40
CA ASN A 188 12.82 4.36 10.74
C ASN A 188 13.24 3.65 12.05
N THR A 189 12.41 3.70 13.09
CA THR A 189 12.65 2.97 14.36
C THR A 189 12.76 1.46 14.14
N LEU A 190 11.88 0.88 13.32
CA LEU A 190 11.96 -0.54 12.92
C LEU A 190 13.33 -0.85 12.31
N MET A 191 13.80 -0.03 11.38
CA MET A 191 15.07 -0.28 10.72
C MET A 191 16.27 -0.05 11.64
N THR A 192 16.29 1.02 12.44
CA THR A 192 17.49 1.44 13.19
C THR A 192 17.61 0.80 14.56
N ASP A 193 16.51 0.78 15.31
CA ASP A 193 16.53 0.45 16.74
C ASP A 193 16.09 -0.99 16.97
N VAL A 194 15.14 -1.50 16.17
CA VAL A 194 14.71 -2.91 16.23
C VAL A 194 15.70 -3.80 15.47
N LEU A 195 15.96 -3.50 14.20
CA LEU A 195 16.77 -4.34 13.31
C LEU A 195 18.26 -3.97 13.29
N GLY A 196 18.64 -2.81 13.84
CA GLY A 196 20.04 -2.39 13.99
C GLY A 196 20.67 -1.81 12.71
N TYR A 197 19.92 -1.65 11.62
CA TYR A 197 20.43 -1.09 10.37
C TYR A 197 20.69 0.41 10.50
N LYS A 198 21.98 0.77 10.57
CA LYS A 198 22.38 2.19 10.71
C LYS A 198 22.15 3.01 9.45
N LYS A 199 22.16 2.36 8.28
CA LYS A 199 21.86 2.96 6.98
C LYS A 199 21.08 1.97 6.15
N PHE A 200 20.06 2.45 5.44
CA PHE A 200 19.22 1.63 4.58
C PHE A 200 18.72 2.42 3.37
N ALA A 201 18.25 1.71 2.35
CA ALA A 201 17.53 2.26 1.21
C ALA A 201 16.05 1.92 1.35
N VAL A 202 15.20 2.72 0.71
CA VAL A 202 13.75 2.53 0.75
C VAL A 202 13.18 2.46 -0.66
N HIS A 203 12.16 1.64 -0.82
CA HIS A 203 11.32 1.59 -1.99
C HIS A 203 9.86 1.83 -1.60
N GLY A 204 9.09 2.50 -2.45
CA GLY A 204 7.66 2.73 -2.24
C GLY A 204 6.83 2.59 -3.50
N THR A 205 5.69 1.89 -3.37
CA THR A 205 4.57 1.86 -4.32
C THR A 205 3.34 2.44 -3.64
N ASP A 206 2.37 2.98 -4.40
CA ASP A 206 1.16 3.63 -3.88
C ASP A 206 1.41 4.45 -2.56
N LEU A 207 0.65 4.32 -1.47
CA LEU A 207 0.90 5.01 -0.19
C LEU A 207 2.31 4.81 0.37
N GLY A 208 3.01 3.76 -0.04
CA GLY A 208 4.42 3.53 0.28
C GLY A 208 5.39 4.53 -0.35
N ALA A 209 5.04 5.18 -1.48
CA ALA A 209 5.87 6.22 -2.09
C ALA A 209 6.00 7.49 -1.24
N PRO A 210 4.92 8.13 -0.74
CA PRO A 210 5.06 9.24 0.19
C PRO A 210 5.74 8.81 1.49
N ILE A 211 5.51 7.60 2.00
CA ILE A 211 6.27 7.06 3.16
C ILE A 211 7.78 7.00 2.86
N ALA A 212 8.16 6.46 1.70
CA ALA A 212 9.56 6.39 1.26
C ALA A 212 10.18 7.78 1.10
N TYR A 213 9.41 8.75 0.60
CA TYR A 213 9.84 10.15 0.51
C TYR A 213 10.10 10.75 1.89
N HIS A 214 9.16 10.62 2.83
CA HIS A 214 9.31 11.17 4.18
C HIS A 214 10.43 10.47 4.99
N LEU A 215 10.64 9.18 4.79
CA LEU A 215 11.82 8.47 5.31
C LEU A 215 13.11 9.14 4.84
N TYR A 216 13.22 9.41 3.53
CA TYR A 216 14.41 10.04 2.96
C TYR A 216 14.58 11.49 3.41
N ASP A 217 13.50 12.27 3.45
CA ASP A 217 13.55 13.69 3.78
C ASP A 217 13.86 13.92 5.26
N ALA A 218 13.05 13.33 6.16
CA ALA A 218 13.15 13.54 7.60
C ALA A 218 14.26 12.71 8.27
N PHE A 219 14.62 11.55 7.70
CA PHE A 219 15.60 10.63 8.27
C PHE A 219 16.81 10.40 7.35
N ASN A 220 17.26 11.44 6.64
CA ASN A 220 18.38 11.34 5.67
C ASN A 220 19.72 10.81 6.26
N ALA A 221 19.91 10.84 7.58
CA ALA A 221 21.10 10.26 8.23
C ALA A 221 21.10 8.72 8.16
N THR A 222 19.92 8.11 8.17
CA THR A 222 19.70 6.65 8.20
C THR A 222 19.15 6.16 6.85
N THR A 223 18.16 6.83 6.27
CA THR A 223 17.66 6.56 4.92
C THR A 223 18.54 7.26 3.88
N ARG A 224 19.34 6.48 3.14
CA ARG A 224 20.38 7.02 2.24
C ARG A 224 19.99 7.07 0.76
N ALA A 225 18.90 6.41 0.41
CA ALA A 225 18.34 6.42 -0.93
C ALA A 225 16.85 6.09 -0.86
N ALA A 226 16.06 6.74 -1.72
CA ALA A 226 14.66 6.41 -1.95
C ALA A 226 14.42 6.14 -3.44
N HIS A 227 13.63 5.11 -3.71
CA HIS A 227 13.12 4.79 -5.05
C HIS A 227 11.61 4.63 -4.97
N PHE A 228 10.85 5.41 -5.72
CA PHE A 228 9.40 5.31 -5.77
C PHE A 228 8.92 5.37 -7.21
N VAL A 229 7.85 4.64 -7.51
CA VAL A 229 7.36 4.41 -8.89
C VAL A 229 6.35 5.45 -9.35
N PHE A 230 5.95 6.38 -8.49
CA PHE A 230 5.15 7.55 -8.86
C PHE A 230 5.47 8.73 -7.94
N MET A 231 4.97 9.91 -8.31
CA MET A 231 5.24 11.14 -7.57
C MET A 231 4.55 11.13 -6.19
N PRO A 232 5.29 11.35 -5.08
CA PRO A 232 4.71 11.40 -3.74
C PRO A 232 3.94 12.71 -3.46
N PHE A 233 3.72 13.54 -4.47
CA PHE A 233 3.00 14.80 -4.42
C PHE A 233 2.19 14.99 -5.71
N TYR A 234 1.12 15.78 -5.63
CA TYR A 234 0.29 16.07 -6.79
C TYR A 234 1.08 16.83 -7.86
N PRO A 235 0.89 16.49 -9.15
CA PRO A 235 1.45 17.27 -10.23
C PRO A 235 0.75 18.64 -10.32
N LEU A 236 1.32 19.54 -11.11
CA LEU A 236 0.67 20.81 -11.43
C LEU A 236 -0.64 20.57 -12.18
N THR A 237 -1.64 21.38 -11.86
CA THR A 237 -2.89 21.44 -12.64
C THR A 237 -2.65 22.04 -14.03
N PRO A 238 -3.55 21.78 -15.01
CA PRO A 238 -3.45 22.38 -16.34
C PRO A 238 -3.35 23.92 -16.29
N ASP A 239 -4.11 24.56 -15.40
CA ASP A 239 -4.10 26.01 -15.24
C ASP A 239 -2.77 26.51 -14.66
N GLU A 240 -2.17 25.77 -13.73
CA GLU A 240 -0.85 26.11 -13.17
C GLU A 240 0.27 25.93 -14.19
N ILE A 241 0.19 24.92 -15.05
CA ILE A 241 1.14 24.69 -16.15
C ILE A 241 1.12 25.89 -17.10
N VAL A 242 -0.08 26.32 -17.51
CA VAL A 242 -0.27 27.52 -18.36
C VAL A 242 0.21 28.79 -17.65
N ALA A 243 -0.18 29.00 -16.39
CA ALA A 243 0.20 30.18 -15.62
C ALA A 243 1.71 30.30 -15.40
N ARG A 244 2.42 29.17 -15.34
CA ARG A 244 3.89 29.11 -15.22
C ARG A 244 4.61 29.08 -16.57
N ASN A 245 3.88 29.14 -17.68
CA ASN A 245 4.40 29.06 -19.04
C ASN A 245 5.31 27.83 -19.26
N ILE A 246 4.87 26.67 -18.72
CA ILE A 246 5.56 25.39 -18.85
C ILE A 246 5.05 24.69 -20.12
N THR A 247 5.97 24.32 -21.02
CA THR A 247 5.65 23.48 -22.19
C THR A 247 5.92 22.02 -21.84
N LEU A 248 4.91 21.17 -22.01
CA LEU A 248 5.03 19.73 -21.81
C LEU A 248 5.46 19.04 -23.10
N SER A 249 6.27 17.99 -22.98
CA SER A 249 6.45 17.00 -24.03
C SER A 249 5.23 16.08 -24.15
N LEU A 250 5.09 15.35 -25.26
CA LEU A 250 3.97 14.41 -25.46
C LEU A 250 3.83 13.38 -24.32
N GLY A 251 4.95 12.92 -23.74
CA GLY A 251 4.94 11.99 -22.61
C GLY A 251 4.46 12.63 -21.31
N GLU A 252 4.81 13.90 -21.10
CA GLU A 252 4.34 14.68 -19.94
C GLU A 252 2.86 15.05 -20.09
N GLU A 253 2.40 15.42 -21.29
CA GLU A 253 0.97 15.62 -21.58
C GLU A 253 0.17 14.36 -21.33
N PHE A 254 0.66 13.19 -21.77
CA PHE A 254 0.01 11.92 -21.49
C PHE A 254 -0.08 11.63 -19.99
N THR A 255 0.97 11.92 -19.23
CA THR A 255 1.00 11.73 -17.77
C THR A 255 0.03 12.68 -17.06
N GLU A 256 0.00 13.94 -17.47
CA GLU A 256 -0.92 14.96 -16.95
C GLU A 256 -2.38 14.59 -17.23
N GLN A 257 -2.70 14.15 -18.45
CA GLN A 257 -4.05 13.70 -18.81
C GLN A 257 -4.50 12.48 -18.01
N ASN A 258 -3.61 11.52 -17.73
CA ASN A 258 -3.94 10.39 -16.86
C ASN A 258 -4.23 10.83 -15.42
N PHE A 259 -3.46 11.78 -14.89
CA PHE A 259 -3.74 12.35 -13.57
C PHE A 259 -5.09 13.09 -13.54
N VAL A 260 -5.38 13.91 -14.55
CA VAL A 260 -6.67 14.61 -14.66
C VAL A 260 -7.83 13.63 -14.75
N ARG A 261 -7.71 12.55 -15.54
CA ARG A 261 -8.72 11.48 -15.61
C ARG A 261 -8.93 10.86 -14.23
N TRP A 262 -7.85 10.45 -13.57
CA TRP A 262 -7.94 9.86 -12.24
C TRP A 262 -8.65 10.80 -11.25
N ALA A 263 -8.22 12.05 -11.18
CA ALA A 263 -8.74 13.05 -10.24
C ALA A 263 -10.22 13.39 -10.48
N THR A 264 -10.71 13.24 -11.71
CA THR A 264 -12.08 13.62 -12.08
C THR A 264 -13.06 12.46 -12.11
N THR A 265 -12.63 11.24 -12.45
CA THR A 265 -13.54 10.10 -12.65
C THR A 265 -13.21 8.86 -11.83
N GLU A 266 -11.99 8.69 -11.32
CA GLU A 266 -11.54 7.43 -10.71
C GLU A 266 -11.21 7.56 -9.20
N ALA A 267 -11.06 8.79 -8.70
CA ALA A 267 -10.69 9.09 -7.31
C ALA A 267 -11.83 8.88 -6.29
N GLY A 268 -12.99 8.34 -6.68
CA GLY A 268 -14.15 8.16 -5.79
C GLY A 268 -13.84 7.33 -4.54
N TYR A 269 -13.09 6.23 -4.69
CA TYR A 269 -12.65 5.42 -3.55
C TYR A 269 -11.78 6.24 -2.58
N PHE A 270 -10.89 7.07 -3.13
CA PHE A 270 -9.93 7.85 -2.38
C PHE A 270 -10.65 8.93 -1.55
N GLN A 271 -11.65 9.60 -2.13
CA GLN A 271 -12.45 10.59 -1.40
C GLN A 271 -13.26 9.94 -0.28
N GLU A 272 -13.91 8.80 -0.53
CA GLU A 272 -14.68 8.08 0.50
C GLU A 272 -13.77 7.65 1.67
N HIS A 273 -12.60 7.09 1.35
CA HIS A 273 -11.61 6.70 2.36
C HIS A 273 -11.05 7.90 3.14
N SER A 274 -10.90 9.05 2.48
CA SER A 274 -10.31 10.25 3.08
C SER A 274 -11.27 10.96 4.05
N TYR A 275 -12.57 10.96 3.78
CA TYR A 275 -13.54 11.73 4.58
C TYR A 275 -14.47 10.90 5.43
N GLN A 276 -14.82 9.68 5.00
CA GLN A 276 -15.80 8.82 5.67
C GLN A 276 -15.28 7.41 5.95
N PRO A 277 -14.02 7.23 6.43
CA PRO A 277 -13.40 5.91 6.56
C PRO A 277 -14.17 4.96 7.48
N ASN A 278 -14.81 5.47 8.53
CA ASN A 278 -15.62 4.65 9.44
C ASN A 278 -16.88 4.11 8.73
N THR A 279 -17.52 4.91 7.89
CA THR A 279 -18.72 4.53 7.15
C THR A 279 -18.43 3.40 6.17
N ILE A 280 -17.45 3.60 5.28
CA ILE A 280 -17.07 2.59 4.29
C ILE A 280 -16.47 1.35 4.96
N GLY A 281 -15.68 1.52 6.03
CA GLY A 281 -15.13 0.42 6.82
C GLY A 281 -16.23 -0.48 7.40
N LEU A 282 -17.26 0.12 8.01
CA LEU A 282 -18.42 -0.61 8.54
C LEU A 282 -19.24 -1.29 7.43
N ALA A 283 -19.40 -0.64 6.26
CA ALA A 283 -20.11 -1.22 5.13
C ALA A 283 -19.41 -2.47 4.56
N LEU A 284 -18.07 -2.52 4.62
CA LEU A 284 -17.25 -3.61 4.09
C LEU A 284 -16.91 -4.72 5.12
N TYR A 285 -16.94 -4.42 6.42
CA TYR A 285 -16.36 -5.25 7.50
C TYR A 285 -16.76 -6.73 7.49
N ASN A 286 -18.04 -7.03 7.22
CA ASN A 286 -18.56 -8.41 7.18
C ASN A 286 -19.15 -8.75 5.80
N ASN A 287 -18.65 -8.09 4.75
CA ASN A 287 -19.11 -8.24 3.38
C ASN A 287 -17.95 -8.62 2.43
N PRO A 288 -17.56 -9.91 2.38
CA PRO A 288 -16.41 -10.34 1.56
C PRO A 288 -16.61 -10.14 0.06
N VAL A 289 -17.84 -10.27 -0.47
CA VAL A 289 -18.10 -10.01 -1.90
C VAL A 289 -18.09 -8.52 -2.20
N GLY A 290 -18.56 -7.68 -1.27
CA GLY A 290 -18.41 -6.22 -1.36
C GLY A 290 -16.95 -5.79 -1.33
N GLN A 291 -16.13 -6.39 -0.45
CA GLN A 291 -14.68 -6.16 -0.44
C GLN A 291 -14.03 -6.60 -1.75
N LEU A 292 -14.39 -7.77 -2.28
CA LEU A 292 -13.90 -8.24 -3.58
C LEU A 292 -14.28 -7.29 -4.71
N ALA A 293 -15.50 -6.73 -4.70
CA ALA A 293 -15.91 -5.74 -5.67
C ALA A 293 -15.10 -4.44 -5.56
N TRP A 294 -14.97 -3.89 -4.35
CA TRP A 294 -14.30 -2.62 -4.07
C TRP A 294 -12.79 -2.66 -4.34
N ILE A 295 -12.13 -3.74 -3.95
CA ILE A 295 -10.69 -3.93 -4.14
C ILE A 295 -10.41 -4.46 -5.55
N GLY A 296 -11.16 -5.46 -6.01
CA GLY A 296 -10.93 -6.11 -7.30
C GLY A 296 -11.06 -5.17 -8.48
N GLU A 297 -11.92 -4.16 -8.40
CA GLU A 297 -12.01 -3.10 -9.40
C GLU A 297 -10.64 -2.50 -9.73
N LYS A 298 -9.81 -2.21 -8.72
CA LYS A 298 -8.51 -1.53 -8.88
C LYS A 298 -7.41 -2.43 -9.43
N PHE A 299 -7.62 -3.74 -9.47
CA PHE A 299 -6.70 -4.69 -10.10
C PHE A 299 -7.05 -4.96 -11.57
N ILE A 300 -8.26 -4.61 -12.00
CA ILE A 300 -8.79 -4.93 -13.33
C ILE A 300 -8.89 -3.68 -14.21
N ASN A 301 -9.19 -2.53 -13.61
CA ASN A 301 -9.34 -1.24 -14.27
C ASN A 301 -8.05 -0.43 -14.19
#